data_AF-A0A944XQ53-F1
#
_entry.id   AF-A0A944XQ53-F1
#
_cell.length_a   1.000
_cell.length_b   1.000
_cell.length_c   1.000
_cell.angle_alpha   90.00
_cell.angle_beta   90.00
_cell.angle_gamma   90.00
#
_symmetry.space_group_name_H-M   'P 1'
#
loop_
_entity.id
_entity.type
_entity.pdbx_description
1 polymer ?
#
loop_
_entity_poly.entity_id
_entity_poly.type
_entity_poly.pdbx_seq_one_letter_code
_entity_poly.pdbx_strand_id
1 'polypeptide(L)'
;MTNAGIDSLHTFQALDENGEYRDIPLTGERPLTIYLDKREIVTLMTMGAQPELLTLGYLRNQGLVASIEDVIAVQVDWDVEAVAVTTRNQVSNIEAKLSKR
;
A
#
# COMPACT_ATOMS: atom_id res chain seq x y z
N MET A 1 13.17 2.45 -6.64
CA MET A 1 12.05 1.86 -5.86
C MET A 1 12.45 0.45 -5.49
N THR A 2 11.99 -0.07 -4.36
CA THR A 2 12.04 -1.51 -4.09
C THR A 2 11.15 -2.27 -5.08
N ASN A 3 11.27 -3.60 -5.11
CA ASN A 3 10.35 -4.50 -5.81
C ASN A 3 9.80 -5.49 -4.78
N ALA A 4 9.03 -4.97 -3.82
CA ALA A 4 8.63 -5.70 -2.62
C ALA A 4 7.23 -6.32 -2.75
N GLY A 5 6.78 -6.66 -3.95
CA GLY A 5 5.49 -7.34 -4.12
C GLY A 5 5.42 -8.64 -3.31
N ILE A 6 4.31 -8.85 -2.61
CA ILE A 6 3.99 -10.11 -1.94
C ILE A 6 2.78 -10.76 -2.61
N ASP A 7 2.76 -12.09 -2.59
CA ASP A 7 1.57 -12.87 -2.91
C ASP A 7 0.89 -13.26 -1.61
N SER A 8 -0.38 -12.90 -1.45
CA SER A 8 -1.17 -13.17 -0.25
C SER A 8 -2.28 -14.20 -0.47
N LEU A 9 -2.25 -14.92 -1.61
CA LEU A 9 -3.11 -16.07 -1.84
C LEU A 9 -2.74 -17.21 -0.90
N HIS A 10 -3.69 -17.59 -0.07
CA HIS A 10 -3.60 -18.78 0.77
C HIS A 10 -4.82 -19.67 0.51
N THR A 11 -4.65 -20.98 0.69
CA THR A 11 -5.72 -21.94 0.50
C THR A 11 -6.28 -22.34 1.86
N PHE A 12 -7.60 -22.39 1.96
CA PHE A 12 -8.31 -22.82 3.17
C PHE A 12 -9.22 -24.00 2.85
N GLN A 13 -9.28 -24.96 3.77
CA GLN A 13 -10.23 -26.08 3.67
C GLN A 13 -11.57 -25.70 4.26
N ALA A 14 -12.56 -25.52 3.39
CA ALA A 14 -13.95 -25.31 3.78
C ALA A 14 -14.74 -26.61 3.65
N LEU A 15 -15.77 -26.77 4.49
CA LEU A 15 -16.74 -27.86 4.40
C LEU A 15 -17.89 -27.44 3.47
N ASP A 16 -18.20 -28.26 2.46
CA ASP A 16 -19.33 -28.02 1.55
C ASP A 16 -20.67 -28.55 2.09
N GLU A 17 -21.75 -28.37 1.32
CA GLU A 17 -23.10 -28.81 1.71
C GLU A 17 -23.27 -30.34 1.80
N ASN A 18 -22.35 -31.11 1.22
CA ASN A 18 -22.36 -32.58 1.25
C ASN A 18 -21.47 -33.13 2.37
N GLY A 19 -20.82 -32.25 3.14
CA GLY A 19 -19.89 -32.64 4.20
C GLY A 19 -18.48 -33.01 3.68
N GLU A 20 -18.14 -32.61 2.44
CA GLU A 20 -16.82 -32.82 1.87
C GLU A 20 -15.94 -31.58 2.06
N TYR A 21 -14.66 -31.78 2.35
CA TYR A 21 -13.70 -30.68 2.43
C TYR A 21 -13.23 -30.27 1.03
N ARG A 22 -13.25 -28.97 0.75
CA ARG A 22 -12.72 -28.40 -0.49
C ARG A 22 -11.75 -27.28 -0.19
N ASP A 23 -10.68 -27.26 -0.98
CA ASP A 23 -9.70 -26.19 -0.99
C ASP A 23 -10.28 -24.96 -1.71
N ILE A 24 -10.34 -23.83 -1.01
CA ILE A 24 -10.80 -22.56 -1.55
C ILE A 24 -9.63 -21.56 -1.50
N PRO A 25 -9.32 -20.89 -2.63
CA PRO A 25 -8.36 -19.80 -2.62
C PRO A 25 -8.95 -18.60 -1.87
N LEU A 26 -8.27 -18.17 -0.80
CA LEU A 26 -8.53 -16.93 -0.11
C LEU A 26 -7.39 -15.95 -0.32
N THR A 27 -7.81 -14.74 -0.62
CA THR A 27 -6.95 -13.60 -0.87
C THR A 27 -6.79 -12.88 0.46
N GLY A 28 -5.55 -12.79 0.97
CA GLY A 28 -5.26 -12.11 2.21
C GLY A 28 -5.06 -10.60 2.00
N GLU A 29 -5.70 -9.76 2.79
CA GLU A 29 -5.37 -8.34 2.85
C GLU A 29 -4.41 -8.06 4.01
N ARG A 30 -3.43 -7.19 3.78
CA ARG A 30 -2.53 -6.67 4.80
C ARG A 30 -2.60 -5.15 4.84
N PRO A 31 -2.44 -4.52 6.01
CA PRO A 31 -2.32 -3.08 6.07
C PRO A 31 -1.00 -2.64 5.42
N LEU A 32 -1.01 -1.44 4.84
CA LEU A 32 0.18 -0.76 4.35
C LEU A 32 0.07 0.72 4.72
N THR A 33 0.95 1.18 5.61
CA THR A 33 1.00 2.57 6.07
C THR A 33 1.92 3.39 5.19
N ILE A 34 1.39 4.41 4.51
CA ILE A 34 2.14 5.31 3.65
C ILE A 34 2.72 6.46 4.47
N TYR A 35 4.05 6.56 4.47
CA TYR A 35 4.79 7.71 4.96
C TYR A 35 5.33 8.54 3.81
N LEU A 36 5.11 9.84 3.83
CA LEU A 36 5.68 10.81 2.90
C LEU A 36 6.55 11.79 3.68
N ASP A 37 7.85 11.83 3.39
CA ASP A 37 8.82 12.71 4.06
C ASP A 37 8.72 12.62 5.60
N LYS A 38 8.62 11.38 6.11
CA LYS A 38 8.50 11.02 7.55
C LYS A 38 7.15 11.37 8.20
N ARG A 39 6.15 11.77 7.42
CA ARG A 39 4.79 12.02 7.91
C ARG A 39 3.87 10.89 7.48
N GLU A 40 3.12 10.36 8.43
CA GLU A 40 2.08 9.37 8.15
C GLU A 40 0.95 10.03 7.37
N ILE A 41 0.54 9.40 6.27
CA ILE A 41 -0.50 9.91 5.38
C ILE A 41 -1.79 9.12 5.54
N VAL A 42 -1.69 7.79 5.46
CA VAL A 42 -2.82 6.87 5.54
C VAL A 42 -2.32 5.46 5.78
N THR A 43 -3.14 4.64 6.42
CA THR A 43 -3.04 3.17 6.37
C THR A 43 -4.18 2.64 5.52
N LEU A 44 -3.84 1.83 4.51
CA LEU A 44 -4.81 1.21 3.62
C LEU A 44 -4.66 -0.31 3.66
N MET A 45 -5.76 -1.03 3.41
CA MET A 45 -5.71 -2.49 3.24
C MET A 45 -5.36 -2.80 1.78
N THR A 46 -4.46 -3.75 1.56
CA THR A 46 -3.98 -4.11 0.22
C THR A 46 -3.61 -5.58 0.12
N MET A 47 -3.70 -6.10 -1.10
CA MET A 47 -3.17 -7.41 -1.49
C MET A 47 -1.63 -7.46 -1.49
N GLY A 48 -0.98 -6.30 -1.56
CA GLY A 48 0.48 -6.22 -1.51
C GLY A 48 1.22 -6.66 -2.78
N ALA A 49 0.51 -6.93 -3.89
CA ALA A 49 1.13 -7.37 -5.13
C ALA A 49 2.06 -6.32 -5.78
N GLN A 50 1.67 -5.04 -5.74
CA GLN A 50 2.43 -3.91 -6.31
C GLN A 50 2.40 -2.69 -5.36
N PRO A 51 3.03 -2.78 -4.18
CA PRO A 51 2.88 -1.77 -3.12
C PRO A 51 3.50 -0.42 -3.52
N GLU A 52 4.60 -0.40 -4.28
CA GLU A 52 5.22 0.84 -4.74
C GLU A 52 4.33 1.59 -5.75
N LEU A 53 3.75 0.86 -6.71
CA LEU A 53 2.84 1.46 -7.70
C LEU A 53 1.54 1.95 -7.06
N LEU A 54 0.98 1.18 -6.13
CA LEU A 54 -0.17 1.58 -5.33
C LEU A 54 0.11 2.88 -4.57
N THR A 55 1.27 2.96 -3.92
CA THR A 55 1.69 4.13 -3.15
C THR A 55 1.82 5.37 -4.04
N LEU A 56 2.52 5.26 -5.17
CA LEU A 56 2.67 6.37 -6.11
C LEU A 56 1.35 6.82 -6.72
N GLY A 57 0.50 5.86 -7.09
CA GLY A 57 -0.85 6.13 -7.59
C GLY A 57 -1.68 6.88 -6.56
N TYR A 58 -1.65 6.44 -5.30
CA TYR A 58 -2.34 7.12 -4.20
C TYR A 58 -1.85 8.56 -4.00
N LEU A 59 -0.53 8.76 -3.87
CA LEU A 59 0.06 10.09 -3.65
C LEU A 59 -0.25 11.06 -4.79
N ARG A 60 -0.24 10.57 -6.03
CA ARG A 60 -0.64 11.36 -7.20
C ARG A 60 -2.13 11.68 -7.20
N ASN A 61 -2.97 10.70 -6.89
CA ASN A 61 -4.42 10.88 -6.83
C ASN A 61 -4.84 11.89 -5.75
N GLN A 62 -4.14 11.92 -4.61
CA GLN A 62 -4.36 12.92 -3.55
C GLN A 62 -3.69 14.28 -3.83
N GLY A 63 -3.03 14.44 -4.98
CA GLY A 63 -2.30 15.66 -5.33
C GLY A 63 -1.14 15.99 -4.38
N LEU A 64 -0.62 14.99 -3.66
CA LEU A 64 0.53 15.14 -2.76
C LEU A 64 1.83 15.16 -3.54
N VAL A 65 1.93 14.34 -4.59
CA VAL A 65 3.06 14.30 -5.52
C VAL A 65 2.54 14.55 -6.94
N ALA A 66 3.09 15.56 -7.63
CA ALA A 66 2.63 15.93 -8.96
C ALA A 66 3.31 15.10 -10.06
N SER A 67 4.62 14.87 -9.93
CA SER A 67 5.44 14.19 -10.93
C SER A 67 6.34 13.13 -10.31
N ILE A 68 6.76 12.15 -11.12
CA ILE A 68 7.63 11.07 -10.65
C ILE A 68 9.06 11.57 -10.37
N GLU A 69 9.48 12.65 -11.05
CA GLU A 69 10.78 13.30 -10.89
C GLU A 69 10.95 13.97 -9.51
N ASP A 70 9.84 14.23 -8.83
CA ASP A 70 9.82 14.73 -7.45
C ASP A 70 10.12 13.62 -6.44
N VAL A 71 10.06 12.35 -6.83
CA VAL A 71 10.28 11.20 -5.95
C VAL A 71 11.74 10.76 -6.03
N ILE A 72 12.43 10.77 -4.89
CA ILE A 72 13.80 10.25 -4.75
C ILE A 72 13.76 8.74 -4.52
N ALA A 73 12.91 8.28 -3.63
CA ALA A 73 12.85 6.88 -3.24
C ALA A 73 11.44 6.46 -2.80
N VAL A 74 11.14 5.19 -3.03
CA VAL A 74 9.99 4.45 -2.48
C VAL A 74 10.56 3.15 -1.92
N GLN A 75 10.39 2.94 -0.62
CA GLN A 75 10.91 1.80 0.10
C GLN A 75 9.77 1.15 0.88
N VAL A 76 9.48 -0.10 0.57
CA VAL A 76 8.46 -0.89 1.26
C VAL A 76 9.15 -1.84 2.24
N ASP A 77 8.62 -1.90 3.45
CA ASP A 77 9.04 -2.81 4.50
C ASP A 77 7.82 -3.51 5.10
N TRP A 78 7.72 -4.81 4.85
CA TRP A 78 6.59 -5.63 5.29
C TRP A 78 6.71 -6.13 6.73
N ASP A 79 7.88 -6.01 7.37
CA ASP A 79 8.06 -6.35 8.78
C ASP A 79 7.40 -5.30 9.69
N VAL A 80 7.29 -4.06 9.18
CA VAL A 80 6.59 -2.94 9.85
C VAL A 80 5.37 -2.44 9.08
N GLU A 81 4.97 -3.15 8.01
CA GLU A 81 3.75 -2.87 7.24
C GLU A 81 3.68 -1.43 6.73
N ALA A 82 4.81 -0.91 6.25
CA ALA A 82 4.96 0.48 5.89
C ALA A 82 5.64 0.68 4.53
N VAL A 83 5.38 1.82 3.93
CA VAL A 83 6.09 2.32 2.76
C VAL A 83 6.53 3.75 3.01
N ALA A 84 7.84 4.00 2.89
CA ALA A 84 8.43 5.31 3.02
C ALA A 84 8.72 5.90 1.64
N VAL A 85 8.17 7.09 1.39
CA VAL A 85 8.41 7.88 0.19
C VAL A 85 9.23 9.11 0.56
N THR A 86 10.36 9.28 -0.10
CA THR A 86 11.22 10.47 0.02
C THR A 86 11.09 11.31 -1.23
N THR A 87 10.78 12.59 -1.07
CA THR A 87 10.69 13.54 -2.18
C THR A 87 11.88 14.49 -2.23
N ARG A 88 12.10 15.12 -3.38
CA ARG A 88 13.13 16.15 -3.58
C ARG A 88 12.83 17.42 -2.80
N ASN A 89 11.55 17.80 -2.76
CA ASN A 89 11.07 18.99 -2.07
C ASN A 89 9.91 18.56 -1.16
N GLN A 90 10.05 18.81 0.14
CA GLN A 90 9.02 18.43 1.10
C GLN A 90 7.66 19.00 0.72
N VAL A 91 6.65 18.13 0.74
CA VAL A 91 5.28 18.52 0.40
C VAL A 91 4.69 19.38 1.53
N SER A 92 4.28 20.60 1.19
CA SER A 92 3.59 21.51 2.10
C SER A 92 2.07 21.30 2.07
N ASN A 93 1.38 21.78 3.12
CA ASN A 93 -0.08 21.79 3.22
C ASN A 93 -0.76 20.40 3.09
N ILE A 94 -0.08 19.35 3.55
CA ILE A 94 -0.59 17.96 3.52
C ILE A 94 -1.96 17.87 4.20
N GLU A 95 -2.11 18.45 5.39
CA GLU A 95 -3.38 18.42 6.15
C GLU A 95 -4.54 19.04 5.35
N ALA A 96 -4.33 20.18 4.71
CA ALA A 96 -5.35 20.85 3.88
C ALA A 96 -5.69 20.06 2.61
N LYS A 97 -4.74 19.29 2.06
CA LYS A 97 -4.97 18.39 0.93
C LYS A 97 -5.75 17.14 1.35
N LEU A 98 -5.47 16.61 2.54
CA LEU A 98 -6.15 15.43 3.10
C LEU A 98 -7.52 15.75 3.72
N SER A 99 -7.77 17.00 4.11
CA SER A 99 -9.04 17.43 4.72
C SER A 99 -10.17 17.63 3.71
N LYS A 100 -9.87 17.66 2.40
CA LYS A 100 -10.89 17.69 1.36
C LYS A 100 -11.49 16.29 1.21
N ARG A 101 -12.53 16.03 2.01
CA ARG A 101 -13.47 14.92 1.85
C ARG A 101 -14.80 15.44 1.38
#